data_AF-Q8TXM6-F1
#
_entry.id   AF-Q8TXM6-F1
#
_cell.length_a   1.000
_cell.length_b   1.000
_cell.length_c   1.000
_cell.angle_alpha   90.00
_cell.angle_beta   90.00
_cell.angle_gamma   90.00
#
_symmetry.space_group_name_H-M   'P 1'
#
loop_
_entity.id
_entity.type
_entity.pdbx_description
1 polymer ?
#
loop_
_entity_poly.entity_id
_entity_poly.type
_entity_poly.pdbx_seq_one_letter_code
_entity_poly.pdbx_strand_id
1 'polypeptide(L)'
;MPEKGLKPFLTGFRETVLDLTDGEGVLVYSGCAGTCTPFAELLAFTLRGTDLEQYYSIDLRREYLRMELRDHGYTVTDEREELESADVVVLLGGLAMPISDATPDDAREFLEELGNPPLVGVCFMNMFERAGWTDELDFHTIIDGYLEVTVK
;
A
#
# COMPACT_ATOMS: atom_id res chain seq x y z
N MET A 1 3.27 22.88 2.22
CA MET A 1 2.36 23.12 1.07
C MET A 1 2.22 21.81 0.33
N PRO A 2 1.03 21.44 -0.14
CA PRO A 2 0.87 20.22 -0.93
C PRO A 2 1.70 20.33 -2.21
N GLU A 3 2.51 19.31 -2.47
CA GLU A 3 3.24 19.18 -3.73
C GLU A 3 2.32 18.64 -4.82
N LYS A 4 2.62 18.97 -6.08
CA LYS A 4 1.74 18.65 -7.21
C LYS A 4 2.41 17.69 -8.17
N GLY A 5 1.68 16.66 -8.57
CA GLY A 5 2.05 15.73 -9.63
C GLY A 5 2.58 14.39 -9.14
N LEU A 6 2.88 13.51 -10.10
CA LEU A 6 3.25 12.13 -9.85
C LEU A 6 4.62 12.00 -9.16
N LYS A 7 5.60 12.83 -9.53
CA LYS A 7 6.96 12.72 -8.98
C LYS A 7 6.98 12.92 -7.46
N PRO A 8 6.43 14.01 -6.88
CA PRO A 8 6.33 14.16 -5.43
C PRO A 8 5.62 12.99 -4.73
N PHE A 9 4.52 12.50 -5.31
CA PHE A 9 3.80 11.34 -4.79
C PHE A 9 4.69 10.08 -4.69
N LEU A 10 5.41 9.76 -5.76
CA LEU A 10 6.29 8.57 -5.80
C LEU A 10 7.56 8.75 -4.96
N THR A 11 8.14 9.96 -4.94
CA THR A 11 9.32 10.26 -4.13
C THR A 11 8.98 10.23 -2.64
N GLY A 12 7.86 10.84 -2.23
CA GLY A 12 7.40 10.80 -0.85
C GLY A 12 7.14 9.37 -0.38
N PHE A 13 6.49 8.54 -1.20
CA PHE A 13 6.32 7.12 -0.86
C PHE A 13 7.66 6.38 -0.67
N ARG A 14 8.60 6.56 -1.60
CA ARG A 14 9.92 5.94 -1.49
C ARG A 14 10.65 6.37 -0.22
N GLU A 15 10.66 7.66 0.09
CA GLU A 15 11.32 8.20 1.29
C GLU A 15 10.67 7.64 2.56
N THR A 16 9.34 7.65 2.66
CA THR A 16 8.62 7.08 3.81
C THR A 16 8.97 5.61 4.05
N VAL A 17 9.01 4.79 3.01
CA VAL A 17 9.35 3.37 3.17
C VAL A 17 10.82 3.20 3.56
N LEU A 18 11.74 3.92 2.92
CA LEU A 18 13.17 3.79 3.23
C LEU A 18 13.51 4.27 4.65
N ASP A 19 12.83 5.29 5.15
CA ASP A 19 12.99 5.77 6.52
C ASP A 19 12.53 4.73 7.57
N LEU A 20 11.65 3.79 7.17
CA LEU A 20 11.15 2.72 8.03
C LEU A 20 11.96 1.43 7.96
N THR A 21 12.62 1.15 6.81
CA THR A 21 13.20 -0.17 6.53
C THR A 21 14.68 -0.17 6.18
N ASP A 22 15.29 1.01 6.02
CA ASP A 22 16.65 1.15 5.46
C ASP A 22 16.85 0.47 4.08
N GLY A 23 15.75 0.12 3.39
CA GLY A 23 15.77 -0.51 2.08
C GLY A 23 15.90 -2.03 2.08
N GLU A 24 15.68 -2.71 3.22
CA GLU A 24 15.69 -4.17 3.33
C GLU A 24 14.47 -4.69 4.11
N GLY A 25 14.13 -5.97 3.99
CA GLY A 25 13.01 -6.59 4.70
C GLY A 25 11.77 -6.84 3.85
N VAL A 26 10.62 -7.05 4.49
CA VAL A 26 9.34 -7.47 3.89
C VAL A 26 8.33 -6.33 3.89
N LEU A 27 7.83 -5.97 2.72
CA LEU A 27 6.80 -4.96 2.55
C LEU A 27 5.55 -5.55 1.89
N VAL A 28 4.40 -5.37 2.55
CA VAL A 28 3.11 -5.91 2.09
C VAL A 28 2.17 -4.78 1.71
N TYR A 29 1.72 -4.76 0.46
CA TYR A 29 0.63 -3.91 0.01
C TYR A 29 -0.69 -4.67 0.17
N SER A 30 -1.75 -4.00 0.66
CA SER A 30 -3.10 -4.55 0.64
C SER A 30 -4.09 -3.57 0.03
N GLY A 31 -4.94 -4.07 -0.86
CA GLY A 31 -5.89 -3.25 -1.60
C GLY A 31 -6.92 -4.05 -2.37
N CYS A 32 -7.99 -3.38 -2.83
CA CYS A 32 -9.03 -4.03 -3.62
C CYS A 32 -8.54 -4.50 -4.99
N ALA A 33 -8.94 -5.72 -5.35
CA ALA A 33 -8.60 -6.32 -6.64
C ALA A 33 -8.98 -5.40 -7.81
N GLY A 34 -8.08 -5.33 -8.80
CA GLY A 34 -8.29 -4.60 -10.05
C GLY A 34 -8.02 -3.11 -9.96
N THR A 35 -8.63 -2.39 -9.00
CA THR A 35 -8.43 -0.92 -8.89
C THR A 35 -7.15 -0.57 -8.16
N CYS A 36 -6.81 -1.29 -7.09
CA CYS A 36 -5.62 -0.99 -6.29
C CYS A 36 -4.35 -1.67 -6.83
N THR A 37 -4.48 -2.79 -7.54
CA THR A 37 -3.34 -3.55 -8.07
C THR A 37 -2.36 -2.70 -8.91
N PRO A 38 -2.81 -1.84 -9.86
CA PRO A 38 -1.90 -1.00 -10.62
C PRO A 38 -1.17 0.05 -9.76
N PHE A 39 -1.78 0.50 -8.65
CA PHE A 39 -1.11 1.39 -7.70
C PHE A 39 -0.06 0.65 -6.89
N ALA A 40 -0.34 -0.57 -6.41
CA ALA A 40 0.66 -1.41 -5.76
C ALA A 40 1.88 -1.61 -6.67
N GLU A 41 1.67 -1.98 -7.93
CA GLU A 41 2.74 -2.18 -8.92
C GLU A 41 3.55 -0.90 -9.19
N LEU A 42 2.86 0.24 -9.31
CA LEU A 42 3.50 1.54 -9.49
C LEU A 42 4.37 1.92 -8.28
N LEU A 43 3.84 1.76 -7.07
CA LEU A 43 4.54 2.05 -5.81
C LEU A 43 5.73 1.10 -5.64
N ALA A 44 5.56 -0.18 -5.92
CA ALA A 44 6.63 -1.17 -5.87
C ALA A 44 7.78 -0.85 -6.84
N PHE A 45 7.44 -0.38 -8.04
CA PHE A 45 8.44 0.10 -9.00
C PHE A 45 9.26 1.28 -8.48
N THR A 46 8.70 2.12 -7.61
CA THR A 46 9.45 3.23 -7.00
C THR A 46 10.57 2.74 -6.10
N LEU A 47 10.40 1.57 -5.47
CA LEU A 47 11.34 0.95 -4.55
C LEU A 47 12.39 0.09 -5.26
N ARG A 48 12.36 -0.04 -6.60
CA ARG A 48 13.37 -0.82 -7.33
C ARG A 48 14.81 -0.46 -6.93
N GLY A 49 15.68 -1.47 -6.89
CA GLY A 49 17.08 -1.33 -6.50
C GLY A 49 17.32 -1.29 -5.00
N THR A 50 16.30 -1.59 -4.19
CA THR A 50 16.43 -1.94 -2.76
C THR A 50 16.40 -3.47 -2.61
N ASP A 51 16.71 -3.96 -1.42
CA ASP A 51 16.64 -5.39 -1.05
C ASP A 51 15.31 -5.75 -0.37
N LEU A 52 14.25 -4.96 -0.66
CA LEU A 52 12.91 -5.21 -0.13
C LEU A 52 12.22 -6.34 -0.88
N GLU A 53 11.77 -7.32 -0.12
CA GLU A 53 10.81 -8.33 -0.56
C GLU A 53 9.41 -7.74 -0.55
N GLN A 54 8.74 -7.76 -1.70
CA GLN A 54 7.47 -7.06 -1.88
C GLN A 54 6.35 -8.03 -2.22
N TYR A 55 5.22 -7.89 -1.52
CA TYR A 55 4.07 -8.76 -1.66
C TYR A 55 2.77 -7.97 -1.76
N TYR A 56 1.77 -8.56 -2.43
CA TYR A 56 0.43 -8.00 -2.53
C TYR A 56 -0.61 -8.95 -1.92
N SER A 57 -1.40 -8.44 -1.00
CA SER A 57 -2.60 -9.09 -0.46
C SER A 57 -3.84 -8.44 -1.07
N ILE A 58 -4.80 -9.27 -1.47
CA ILE A 58 -6.08 -8.82 -2.00
C ILE A 58 -7.06 -8.75 -0.84
N ASP A 59 -7.69 -7.58 -0.63
CA ASP A 59 -8.77 -7.40 0.36
C ASP A 59 -8.41 -7.93 1.76
N LEU A 60 -7.21 -7.64 2.25
CA LEU A 60 -6.72 -8.06 3.58
C LEU A 60 -6.69 -9.58 3.78
N ARG A 61 -6.66 -10.37 2.70
CA ARG A 61 -6.55 -11.84 2.79
C ARG A 61 -5.15 -12.28 3.15
N ARG A 62 -5.07 -13.41 3.85
CA ARG A 62 -3.81 -14.06 4.26
C ARG A 62 -3.11 -14.85 3.14
N GLU A 63 -3.28 -14.41 1.89
CA GLU A 63 -2.58 -14.93 0.73
C GLU A 63 -1.72 -13.80 0.15
N TYR A 64 -0.40 -14.00 0.16
CA TYR A 64 0.55 -12.96 -0.26
C TYR A 64 1.13 -13.31 -1.61
N LEU A 65 0.79 -12.51 -2.62
CA LEU A 65 1.28 -12.68 -3.99
C LEU A 65 2.63 -11.99 -4.13
N ARG A 66 3.66 -12.71 -4.57
CA ARG A 66 4.99 -12.15 -4.80
C ARG A 66 4.92 -11.05 -5.85
N MET A 67 5.62 -9.94 -5.62
CA MET A 67 5.77 -8.86 -6.59
C MET A 67 7.19 -8.82 -7.15
N GLU A 68 7.32 -8.73 -8.47
CA GLU A 68 8.61 -8.81 -9.14
C GLU A 68 8.81 -7.73 -10.19
N LEU A 69 10.06 -7.27 -10.31
CA LEU A 69 10.48 -6.44 -11.44
C LEU A 69 10.65 -7.29 -12.70
N ARG A 70 9.87 -6.99 -13.72
CA ARG A 70 9.93 -7.56 -15.07
C ARG A 70 10.34 -6.47 -16.08
N ASP A 71 10.61 -6.86 -17.34
CA ASP A 71 11.06 -5.95 -18.40
C ASP A 71 10.12 -4.74 -18.65
N HIS A 72 8.84 -4.89 -18.30
CA HIS A 72 7.80 -3.89 -18.54
C HIS A 72 7.37 -3.12 -17.28
N GLY A 73 7.95 -3.41 -16.12
CA GLY A 73 7.57 -2.81 -14.84
C GLY A 73 7.53 -3.81 -13.71
N TYR A 74 7.02 -3.39 -12.55
CA TYR A 74 6.72 -4.31 -11.45
C TYR A 74 5.39 -5.02 -11.72
N THR A 75 5.30 -6.29 -11.34
CA THR A 75 4.12 -7.12 -11.59
C THR A 75 3.77 -7.92 -10.35
N VAL A 76 2.48 -7.96 -10.01
CA VAL A 76 1.96 -8.97 -9.07
C VAL A 76 1.91 -10.32 -9.78
N THR A 77 2.59 -11.33 -9.25
CA THR A 77 2.63 -12.66 -9.85
C THR A 77 1.52 -13.56 -9.29
N ASP A 78 1.42 -14.79 -9.81
CA ASP A 78 0.54 -15.84 -9.27
C ASP A 78 1.22 -16.68 -8.16
N GLU A 79 2.49 -16.39 -7.85
CA GLU A 79 3.25 -17.08 -6.80
C GLU A 79 2.77 -16.61 -5.43
N ARG A 80 2.27 -17.57 -4.63
CA ARG A 80 1.75 -17.33 -3.30
C ARG A 80 2.74 -17.79 -2.26
N GLU A 81 2.92 -16.97 -1.24
CA GLU A 81 3.74 -17.27 -0.08
C GLU A 81 2.93 -17.06 1.22
N GLU A 82 3.31 -17.78 2.27
CA GLU A 82 2.85 -17.50 3.63
C GLU A 82 3.92 -16.64 4.31
N LEU A 83 3.49 -15.55 4.94
CA LEU A 83 4.37 -14.64 5.67
C LEU A 83 4.07 -14.73 7.16
N GLU A 84 5.12 -14.85 7.98
CA GLU A 84 5.00 -14.83 9.44
C GLU A 84 4.99 -13.40 10.01
N SER A 85 5.60 -12.45 9.30
CA SER A 85 5.63 -11.03 9.67
C SER A 85 5.90 -10.16 8.46
N ALA A 86 5.67 -8.85 8.60
CA ALA A 86 6.14 -7.83 7.67
C ALA A 86 6.88 -6.73 8.43
N ASP A 87 7.74 -5.99 7.73
CA ASP A 87 8.42 -4.81 8.28
C ASP A 87 7.60 -3.54 8.03
N VAL A 88 6.81 -3.49 6.96
CA VAL A 88 5.87 -2.40 6.66
C VAL A 88 4.63 -2.95 5.96
N VAL A 89 3.45 -2.44 6.33
CA VAL A 89 2.20 -2.68 5.61
C VAL A 89 1.73 -1.38 4.96
N VAL A 90 1.36 -1.47 3.68
CA VAL A 90 0.78 -0.37 2.90
C VAL A 90 -0.68 -0.68 2.60
N LEU A 91 -1.62 0.06 3.23
CA LEU A 91 -3.03 -0.02 2.88
C LEU A 91 -3.38 0.95 1.77
N LEU A 92 -4.05 0.45 0.75
CA LEU A 92 -4.52 1.24 -0.38
C LEU A 92 -5.97 1.68 -0.15
N GLY A 93 -6.24 2.96 -0.41
CA GLY A 93 -7.50 3.62 -0.06
C GLY A 93 -8.77 2.98 -0.63
N GLY A 94 -8.67 2.11 -1.64
CA GLY A 94 -9.81 1.34 -2.15
C GLY A 94 -10.48 0.47 -1.09
N LEU A 95 -9.73 0.00 -0.08
CA LEU A 95 -10.28 -0.79 1.04
C LEU A 95 -11.29 0.00 1.87
N ALA A 96 -11.13 1.32 1.96
CA ALA A 96 -12.01 2.20 2.72
C ALA A 96 -13.18 2.75 1.88
N MET A 97 -13.27 2.38 0.59
CA MET A 97 -14.38 2.81 -0.27
C MET A 97 -15.64 1.99 -0.01
N PRO A 98 -16.85 2.54 -0.19
CA PRO A 98 -18.11 1.81 0.02
C PRO A 98 -18.34 0.55 -0.82
N ILE A 99 -17.50 0.31 -1.83
CA ILE A 99 -17.54 -0.90 -2.67
C ILE A 99 -16.77 -2.07 -2.05
N SER A 100 -15.91 -1.80 -1.07
CA SER A 100 -15.20 -2.83 -0.32
C SER A 100 -16.03 -3.25 0.89
N ASP A 101 -15.97 -4.54 1.22
CA ASP A 101 -16.55 -5.08 2.46
C ASP A 101 -15.56 -5.02 3.64
N ALA A 102 -14.33 -4.53 3.40
CA ALA A 102 -13.30 -4.43 4.43
C ALA A 102 -13.66 -3.41 5.50
N THR A 103 -13.33 -3.73 6.75
CA THR A 103 -13.54 -2.87 7.92
C THR A 103 -12.21 -2.51 8.60
N PRO A 104 -12.18 -1.48 9.46
CA PRO A 104 -11.03 -1.22 10.31
C PRO A 104 -10.66 -2.40 11.22
N ASP A 105 -11.66 -3.18 11.67
CA ASP A 105 -11.41 -4.38 12.48
C ASP A 105 -10.64 -5.44 11.68
N ASP A 106 -11.05 -5.71 10.43
CA ASP A 106 -10.33 -6.63 9.53
C ASP A 106 -8.89 -6.16 9.30
N ALA A 107 -8.68 -4.84 9.16
CA ALA A 107 -7.35 -4.28 8.98
C ALA A 107 -6.48 -4.42 10.24
N ARG A 108 -7.05 -4.30 11.45
CA ARG A 108 -6.31 -4.55 12.70
C ARG A 108 -5.93 -6.02 12.84
N GLU A 109 -6.84 -6.94 12.56
CA GLU A 109 -6.53 -8.38 12.58
C GLU A 109 -5.41 -8.72 11.57
N PHE A 110 -5.48 -8.17 10.36
CA PHE A 110 -4.44 -8.32 9.33
C PHE A 110 -3.07 -7.81 9.79
N LEU A 111 -3.02 -6.67 10.50
CA LEU A 111 -1.77 -6.11 11.04
C LEU A 111 -1.25 -6.96 12.20
N GLU A 112 -2.12 -7.41 13.10
CA GLU A 112 -1.74 -8.26 14.24
C GLU A 112 -1.05 -9.56 13.78
N GLU A 113 -1.58 -10.18 12.72
CA GLU A 113 -1.02 -11.39 12.12
C GLU A 113 0.36 -11.18 11.50
N LEU A 114 0.64 -9.96 11.00
CA LEU A 114 1.92 -9.60 10.41
C LEU A 114 2.91 -9.03 11.46
N GLY A 115 2.58 -9.12 12.74
CA GLY A 115 3.45 -8.68 13.83
C GLY A 115 3.31 -7.19 14.19
N ASN A 116 2.19 -6.56 13.81
CA ASN A 116 1.91 -5.13 14.01
C ASN A 116 3.00 -4.20 13.43
N PRO A 117 3.32 -4.30 12.12
CA PRO A 117 4.28 -3.40 11.50
C PRO A 117 3.75 -1.96 11.43
N PRO A 118 4.65 -0.97 11.25
CA PRO A 118 4.28 0.37 10.84
C PRO A 118 3.31 0.37 9.66
N LEU A 119 2.19 1.08 9.84
CA LEU A 119 1.11 1.18 8.86
C LEU A 119 1.23 2.43 8.01
N VAL A 120 1.40 2.27 6.69
CA VAL A 120 1.38 3.36 5.71
C VAL A 120 0.07 3.32 4.94
N GLY A 121 -0.63 4.46 4.88
CA GLY A 121 -1.82 4.62 4.05
C GLY A 121 -1.48 5.32 2.75
N VAL A 122 -1.89 4.76 1.61
CA VAL A 122 -1.85 5.47 0.32
C VAL A 122 -3.26 5.57 -0.24
N CYS A 123 -3.78 6.78 -0.34
CA CYS A 123 -5.14 7.00 -0.81
C CYS A 123 -5.27 8.24 -1.68
N PHE A 124 -6.49 8.46 -2.16
CA PHE A 124 -6.84 9.66 -2.91
C PHE A 124 -8.10 10.28 -2.33
N MET A 125 -8.18 11.61 -2.39
CA MET A 125 -9.36 12.40 -2.00
C MET A 125 -9.76 12.21 -0.53
N ASN A 126 -8.77 12.14 0.37
CA ASN A 126 -8.90 11.90 1.82
C ASN A 126 -9.72 10.64 2.15
N MET A 127 -9.57 9.54 1.40
CA MET A 127 -10.48 8.39 1.53
C MET A 127 -10.49 7.80 2.95
N PHE A 128 -9.32 7.57 3.56
CA PHE A 128 -9.25 6.99 4.91
C PHE A 128 -9.92 7.87 5.97
N GLU A 129 -9.68 9.19 5.93
CA GLU A 129 -10.29 10.15 6.86
C GLU A 129 -11.80 10.22 6.66
N ARG A 130 -12.27 10.31 5.40
CA ARG A 130 -13.71 10.37 5.08
C ARG A 130 -14.46 9.10 5.47
N ALA A 131 -13.78 7.96 5.47
CA ALA A 131 -14.33 6.68 5.90
C ALA A 131 -14.20 6.45 7.41
N GLY A 132 -13.54 7.34 8.16
CA GLY A 132 -13.31 7.20 9.60
C GLY A 132 -12.22 6.19 9.97
N TRP A 133 -11.44 5.70 9.01
CA TRP A 133 -10.37 4.71 9.28
C TRP A 133 -9.23 5.31 10.09
N THR A 134 -9.00 6.62 9.97
CA THR A 134 -7.96 7.33 10.73
C THR A 134 -8.27 7.45 12.22
N ASP A 135 -9.52 7.27 12.63
CA ASP A 135 -9.92 7.28 14.04
C ASP A 135 -9.72 5.90 14.70
N GLU A 136 -9.59 4.85 13.88
CA GLU A 136 -9.61 3.44 14.28
C GLU A 136 -8.27 2.73 14.07
N LEU A 137 -7.42 3.24 13.19
CA LEU A 137 -6.12 2.68 12.81
C LEU A 137 -4.99 3.68 13.07
N ASP A 138 -3.90 3.21 13.66
CA ASP A 138 -2.70 4.02 13.93
C ASP A 138 -1.79 4.08 12.69
N PHE A 139 -2.16 4.91 11.72
CA PHE A 139 -1.32 5.15 10.55
C PHE A 139 -0.04 5.89 10.95
N HIS A 140 1.10 5.28 10.69
CA HIS A 140 2.40 5.95 10.82
C HIS A 140 2.50 7.14 9.84
N THR A 141 2.04 6.95 8.61
CA THR A 141 2.02 8.01 7.58
C THR A 141 0.87 7.77 6.62
N ILE A 142 0.21 8.84 6.19
CA ILE A 142 -0.78 8.83 5.11
C ILE A 142 -0.28 9.70 3.97
N ILE A 143 -0.15 9.09 2.80
CA ILE A 143 0.11 9.76 1.53
C ILE A 143 -1.22 9.87 0.80
N ASP A 144 -1.82 11.06 0.84
CA ASP A 144 -3.08 11.35 0.15
C ASP A 144 -2.86 12.20 -1.10
N GLY A 145 -3.33 11.69 -2.24
CA GLY A 145 -3.31 12.38 -3.52
C GLY A 145 -4.65 13.01 -3.89
N TYR A 146 -4.62 14.16 -4.55
CA TYR A 146 -5.81 14.79 -5.14
C TYR A 146 -5.77 14.71 -6.66
N LEU A 147 -6.82 14.13 -7.25
CA LEU A 147 -6.96 13.98 -8.70
C LEU A 147 -7.94 15.03 -9.24
N GLU A 148 -7.43 15.93 -10.09
CA GLU A 148 -8.23 16.86 -10.88
C GLU A 148 -8.23 16.41 -12.35
N VAL A 149 -9.42 16.22 -12.92
CA VAL A 149 -9.57 15.73 -14.30
C VAL A 149 -10.20 16.81 -15.17
N THR A 150 -9.56 17.13 -16.30
CA THR A 150 -10.15 17.96 -17.36
C THR A 150 -10.26 17.12 -18.63
N VAL A 151 -11.48 16.93 -19.12
CA VAL A 151 -11.74 16.27 -20.42
C VAL A 151 -11.84 17.36 -21.48
N LYS A 152 -11.02 17.28 -22.54
CA LYS A 152 -10.99 18.23 -23.66
C LYS A 152 -11.39 17.55 -24.94
#